data_AF-A0A7C8YQ67-F1
#
_entry.id   AF-A0A7C8YQ67-F1
#
_cell.length_a   1.000
_cell.length_b   1.000
_cell.length_c   1.000
_cell.angle_alpha   90.00
_cell.angle_beta   90.00
_cell.angle_gamma   90.00
#
_symmetry.space_group_name_H-M   'P 1'
#
loop_
_entity.id
_entity.type
_entity.pdbx_description
1 polymer ?
#
loop_
_entity_poly.entity_id
_entity_poly.type
_entity_poly.pdbx_seq_one_letter_code
_entity_poly.pdbx_strand_id
1 'polypeptide(L)'
;MKTDARYIIVIEKHAIFQRLAEDRFFNQIPSILITAKGYPDLATRFLLHRMSTAFPNLPILALVDWNPAGLAIISTYKYGSIGMGLEAYRYACNVRWLGVRGDDLQLIPVESMAPLKPKDLQIAKSLISLKILPV
;
A
#
# COMPACT_ATOMS: atom_id res chain seq x y z
N MET A 1 -15.06 -5.50 -18.22
CA MET A 1 -15.27 -5.64 -16.75
C MET A 1 -16.36 -4.67 -16.33
N LYS A 2 -17.13 -4.98 -15.30
CA LYS A 2 -18.12 -4.08 -14.67
C LYS A 2 -17.86 -4.07 -13.16
N THR A 3 -18.03 -2.94 -12.50
CA THR A 3 -17.88 -2.80 -11.04
C THR A 3 -18.73 -1.62 -10.55
N ASP A 4 -19.25 -1.76 -9.34
CA ASP A 4 -19.92 -0.73 -8.53
C ASP A 4 -19.00 -0.17 -7.43
N ALA A 5 -17.75 -0.64 -7.35
CA ALA A 5 -16.78 -0.19 -6.37
C ALA A 5 -16.40 1.27 -6.59
N ARG A 6 -16.24 1.99 -5.48
CA ARG A 6 -15.79 3.39 -5.44
C ARG A 6 -14.30 3.53 -5.15
N TYR A 7 -13.67 2.47 -4.63
CA TYR A 7 -12.26 2.45 -4.24
C TYR A 7 -11.63 1.08 -4.53
N ILE A 8 -10.32 1.08 -4.78
CA ILE A 8 -9.48 -0.12 -4.64
C ILE A 8 -8.65 0.08 -3.38
N ILE A 9 -8.71 -0.85 -2.43
CA ILE A 9 -8.00 -0.77 -1.16
C ILE A 9 -6.98 -1.90 -1.09
N VAL A 10 -5.70 -1.54 -1.17
CA VAL A 10 -4.57 -2.43 -1.00
C VAL A 10 -4.23 -2.50 0.50
N ILE A 11 -4.23 -3.70 1.06
CA ILE A 11 -4.02 -3.95 2.49
C ILE A 11 -2.75 -4.79 2.65
N GLU A 12 -1.78 -4.27 3.39
CA GLU A 12 -0.52 -4.96 3.66
C GLU A 12 -0.74 -6.28 4.42
N LYS A 13 -1.37 -6.21 5.60
CA LYS A 13 -1.48 -7.34 6.51
C LYS A 13 -2.61 -8.28 6.14
N HIS A 14 -2.28 -9.56 5.96
CA HIS A 14 -3.26 -10.59 5.64
C HIS A 14 -4.38 -10.70 6.69
N ALA A 15 -4.05 -10.63 7.99
CA ALA A 15 -5.05 -10.70 9.06
C ALA A 15 -6.08 -9.57 8.99
N ILE A 16 -5.64 -8.33 8.68
CA ILE A 16 -6.54 -7.18 8.51
C ILE A 16 -7.41 -7.36 7.27
N PHE A 17 -6.83 -7.85 6.17
CA PHE A 17 -7.60 -8.17 4.97
C PHE A 17 -8.69 -9.22 5.23
N GLN A 18 -8.36 -10.31 5.93
CA GLN A 18 -9.33 -11.35 6.29
C GLN A 18 -10.45 -10.77 7.15
N ARG A 19 -10.09 -10.00 8.17
CA ARG A 19 -11.07 -9.37 9.05
C ARG A 19 -12.05 -8.46 8.29
N LEU A 20 -11.56 -7.60 7.41
CA LEU A 20 -12.40 -6.71 6.59
C LEU A 20 -13.29 -7.48 5.61
N ALA A 21 -12.80 -8.61 5.08
CA ALA A 21 -13.57 -9.47 4.20
C ALA A 21 -14.70 -10.20 4.97
N GLU A 22 -14.41 -10.72 6.16
CA GLU A 22 -15.38 -11.36 7.06
C GLU A 22 -16.48 -10.39 7.49
N ASP A 23 -16.11 -9.16 7.85
CA ASP A 23 -17.04 -8.08 8.20
C ASP A 23 -17.80 -7.54 6.97
N ARG A 24 -17.53 -8.07 5.76
CA ARG A 24 -18.09 -7.63 4.47
C ARG A 24 -18.00 -6.13 4.30
N PHE A 25 -16.86 -5.55 4.63
CA PHE A 25 -16.61 -4.12 4.57
C PHE A 25 -17.00 -3.50 3.21
N PHE A 26 -16.77 -4.26 2.12
CA PHE A 26 -17.15 -3.88 0.76
C PHE A 26 -18.66 -3.66 0.54
N ASN A 27 -19.54 -4.17 1.41
CA ASN A 27 -20.97 -3.87 1.36
C ASN A 27 -21.31 -2.51 1.98
N GLN A 28 -20.51 -2.05 2.95
CA GLN A 28 -20.70 -0.77 3.63
C GLN A 28 -20.01 0.36 2.86
N ILE A 29 -18.79 0.09 2.40
CA ILE A 29 -17.98 0.98 1.57
C ILE A 29 -17.66 0.22 0.28
N PRO A 30 -18.41 0.45 -0.82
CA PRO A 30 -18.20 -0.24 -2.09
C PRO A 30 -16.74 -0.16 -2.53
N SER A 31 -16.03 -1.29 -2.43
CA SER A 31 -14.58 -1.33 -2.62
C SER A 31 -14.10 -2.71 -3.06
N ILE A 32 -12.98 -2.71 -3.78
CA ILE A 32 -12.23 -3.92 -4.11
C ILE A 32 -11.07 -4.01 -3.11
N LEU A 33 -11.05 -5.07 -2.29
CA LEU A 33 -9.96 -5.33 -1.36
C LEU A 33 -8.88 -6.19 -2.03
N ILE A 34 -7.62 -5.79 -1.91
CA ILE A 34 -6.46 -6.52 -2.46
C ILE A 34 -5.41 -6.66 -1.35
N THR A 35 -4.72 -7.81 -1.28
CA THR A 35 -3.56 -7.97 -0.40
C THR A 35 -2.49 -8.81 -1.08
N ALA A 36 -1.23 -8.40 -0.92
CA ALA A 36 -0.06 -9.23 -1.23
C ALA A 36 0.46 -9.98 0.01
N LYS A 37 -0.22 -9.88 1.15
CA LYS A 37 0.22 -10.43 2.45
C LYS A 37 1.61 -9.92 2.88
N GLY A 38 1.92 -8.67 2.58
CA GLY A 38 3.21 -8.03 2.83
C GLY A 38 3.72 -7.31 1.59
N TYR A 39 4.99 -7.56 1.23
CA TYR A 39 5.63 -6.92 0.08
C TYR A 39 4.96 -7.36 -1.24
N PRO A 40 4.70 -6.42 -2.18
CA PRO A 40 3.92 -6.73 -3.37
C PRO A 40 4.63 -7.68 -4.34
N ASP A 41 4.01 -8.81 -4.62
CA ASP A 41 4.43 -9.74 -5.66
C ASP A 41 4.03 -9.27 -7.07
N LEU A 42 4.61 -9.89 -8.10
CA LEU A 42 4.40 -9.50 -9.50
C LEU A 42 2.95 -9.70 -9.96
N ALA A 43 2.30 -10.77 -9.52
CA ALA A 43 0.93 -11.09 -9.94
C ALA A 43 -0.06 -10.09 -9.35
N THR A 44 0.10 -9.73 -8.08
CA THR A 44 -0.71 -8.71 -7.41
C THR A 44 -0.52 -7.34 -8.06
N ARG A 45 0.71 -6.96 -8.40
CA ARG A 45 1.01 -5.70 -9.11
C ARG A 45 0.37 -5.68 -10.50
N PHE A 46 0.51 -6.77 -11.26
CA PHE A 46 -0.11 -6.91 -12.57
C PHE A 46 -1.64 -6.79 -12.50
N LEU A 47 -2.27 -7.47 -11.55
CA LEU A 47 -3.72 -7.40 -11.33
C LEU A 47 -4.17 -5.97 -11.01
N LEU A 48 -3.49 -5.32 -10.07
CA LEU A 48 -3.79 -3.93 -9.69
C LEU A 48 -3.65 -2.98 -10.88
N HIS A 49 -2.57 -3.10 -11.65
CA HIS A 49 -2.33 -2.30 -12.85
C HIS A 49 -3.44 -2.51 -13.89
N ARG A 50 -3.83 -3.76 -14.13
CA ARG A 50 -4.96 -4.08 -15.01
C ARG A 50 -6.27 -3.47 -14.55
N MET A 51 -6.55 -3.47 -13.25
CA MET A 51 -7.74 -2.82 -12.70
C MET A 51 -7.66 -1.30 -12.85
N SER A 52 -6.50 -0.69 -12.58
CA SER A 52 -6.26 0.73 -12.76
C SER A 52 -6.50 1.19 -14.19
N THR A 53 -6.06 0.40 -15.18
CA THR A 53 -6.26 0.72 -16.60
C THR A 53 -7.71 0.51 -17.03
N ALA A 54 -8.38 -0.52 -16.50
CA ALA A 54 -9.80 -0.76 -16.79
C ALA A 54 -10.72 0.28 -16.14
N PHE A 55 -10.31 0.85 -15.00
CA PHE A 55 -11.10 1.76 -14.18
C PHE A 55 -10.26 2.97 -13.73
N PRO A 56 -9.89 3.88 -14.64
CA PRO A 56 -8.97 4.98 -14.35
C PRO A 56 -9.48 5.96 -13.29
N ASN A 57 -10.79 6.02 -13.08
CA ASN A 57 -11.44 6.89 -12.10
C ASN A 57 -11.55 6.27 -10.70
N LEU A 58 -11.23 4.98 -10.53
CA LEU A 58 -11.26 4.33 -9.22
C LEU A 58 -9.96 4.66 -8.46
N PRO A 59 -10.02 5.44 -7.37
CA PRO A 59 -8.84 5.72 -6.57
C PRO A 59 -8.29 4.46 -5.93
N ILE A 60 -6.96 4.32 -5.99
CA ILE A 60 -6.23 3.24 -5.33
C ILE A 60 -5.66 3.77 -4.02
N LEU A 61 -6.04 3.14 -2.92
CA LEU A 61 -5.69 3.50 -1.56
C LEU A 61 -4.89 2.34 -0.94
N ALA A 62 -3.81 2.65 -0.23
CA ALA A 62 -3.01 1.65 0.49
C ALA A 62 -3.11 1.86 2.00
N LEU A 63 -3.47 0.79 2.72
CA LEU A 63 -3.46 0.70 4.17
C LEU A 63 -2.27 -0.16 4.60
N VAL A 64 -1.28 0.49 5.19
CA VAL A 64 0.00 -0.10 5.61
C VAL A 64 0.35 0.39 7.01
N ASP A 65 1.30 -0.25 7.67
CA ASP A 65 1.80 0.23 8.94
C ASP A 65 2.57 1.57 8.79
N TRP A 66 2.54 2.42 9.82
CA TRP A 66 3.41 3.60 9.90
C TRP A 66 4.86 3.20 10.24
N ASN A 67 5.57 2.67 9.25
CA ASN A 67 6.98 2.33 9.36
C ASN A 67 7.67 2.40 7.98
N PRO A 68 9.02 2.31 7.92
CA PRO A 68 9.74 2.34 6.65
C PRO A 68 9.38 1.22 5.67
N ALA A 69 9.00 0.03 6.16
CA ALA A 69 8.60 -1.09 5.31
C ALA A 69 7.24 -0.84 4.61
N GLY A 70 6.25 -0.33 5.33
CA GLY A 70 4.95 0.08 4.77
C GLY A 70 5.12 1.15 3.70
N LEU A 71 6.00 2.12 3.92
CA LEU A 71 6.33 3.14 2.92
C LEU A 71 7.04 2.55 1.68
N ALA A 72 7.93 1.56 1.86
CA ALA A 72 8.55 0.84 0.75
C ALA A 72 7.54 0.02 -0.08
N ILE A 73 6.51 -0.55 0.57
CA ILE A 73 5.40 -1.24 -0.10
C ILE A 73 4.64 -0.26 -0.99
N ILE A 74 4.22 0.89 -0.46
CA ILE A 74 3.54 1.93 -1.23
C ILE A 74 4.42 2.40 -2.39
N SER A 75 5.70 2.63 -2.12
CA SER A 75 6.66 3.08 -3.13
C SER A 75 6.81 2.07 -4.27
N THR A 76 6.77 0.77 -3.97
CA THR A 76 6.86 -0.29 -4.98
C THR A 76 5.61 -0.35 -5.86
N TYR A 77 4.41 -0.14 -5.28
CA TYR A 77 3.20 -0.01 -6.08
C TYR A 77 3.20 1.27 -6.93
N LYS A 78 3.69 2.38 -6.37
CA LYS A 78 3.61 3.69 -7.02
C LYS A 78 4.66 3.95 -8.08
N TYR A 79 5.88 3.52 -7.84
CA TYR A 79 7.05 3.81 -8.67
C TYR A 79 7.72 2.56 -9.19
N GLY A 80 7.27 1.37 -8.79
CA GLY A 80 7.89 0.12 -9.21
C GLY A 80 9.06 -0.33 -8.35
N SER A 81 9.62 -1.48 -8.68
CA SER A 81 10.76 -2.07 -7.94
C SER A 81 12.07 -1.68 -8.60
N ILE A 82 12.93 -0.95 -7.87
CA ILE A 82 14.23 -0.46 -8.35
C ILE A 82 15.13 -1.62 -8.83
N GLY A 83 15.02 -2.79 -8.21
CA GLY A 83 15.80 -3.99 -8.57
C GLY A 83 15.43 -4.61 -9.93
N MET A 84 14.37 -4.14 -10.59
CA MET A 84 13.88 -4.69 -11.87
C MET A 84 14.27 -3.86 -13.11
N GLY A 85 15.10 -2.83 -12.97
CA GLY A 85 15.58 -2.04 -14.13
C GLY A 85 14.45 -1.37 -14.92
N LEU A 86 14.45 -1.49 -16.26
CA LEU A 86 13.41 -0.92 -17.14
C LEU A 86 11.99 -1.48 -16.88
N GLU A 87 11.88 -2.73 -16.43
CA GLU A 87 10.59 -3.36 -16.09
C GLU A 87 10.02 -2.88 -14.74
N ALA A 88 10.80 -2.11 -13.96
CA ALA A 88 10.40 -1.61 -12.65
C ALA A 88 9.03 -0.92 -12.70
N TYR A 89 8.83 -0.05 -13.68
CA TYR A 89 7.69 0.86 -13.80
C TYR A 89 6.48 0.23 -14.49
N ARG A 90 6.62 -0.96 -15.10
CA ARG A 90 5.59 -1.54 -15.98
C ARG A 90 4.22 -1.68 -15.33
N TYR A 91 4.19 -1.92 -14.02
CA TYR A 91 2.97 -2.10 -13.23
C TYR A 91 2.81 -1.04 -12.14
N ALA A 92 3.45 0.12 -12.31
CA ALA A 92 3.24 1.26 -11.44
C ALA A 92 1.78 1.73 -11.51
N CYS A 93 1.23 2.09 -10.35
CA CYS A 93 -0.15 2.55 -10.19
C CYS A 93 -0.16 3.79 -9.30
N ASN A 94 -1.06 4.75 -9.51
CA ASN A 94 -1.13 5.94 -8.65
C ASN A 94 -1.79 5.62 -7.29
N VAL A 95 -1.05 4.93 -6.42
CA VAL A 95 -1.49 4.52 -5.09
C VAL A 95 -1.30 5.66 -4.10
N ARG A 96 -2.34 5.94 -3.31
CA ARG A 96 -2.32 6.94 -2.24
C ARG A 96 -2.33 6.26 -0.88
N TRP A 97 -1.51 6.74 0.04
CA TRP A 97 -1.45 6.19 1.39
C TRP A 97 -2.70 6.63 2.20
N LEU A 98 -3.48 5.66 2.67
CA LEU A 98 -4.71 5.88 3.43
C LEU A 98 -4.46 6.06 4.93
N GLY A 99 -3.55 5.29 5.53
CA GLY A 99 -3.21 5.39 6.96
C GLY A 99 -2.21 4.30 7.37
N VAL A 100 -1.80 4.17 8.62
CA VAL A 100 -1.73 5.20 9.70
C VAL A 100 -0.81 6.33 9.24
N ARG A 101 -1.08 7.60 9.59
CA ARG A 101 -0.22 8.77 9.28
C ARG A 101 0.45 9.34 10.53
N GLY A 102 1.43 10.22 10.32
CA GLY A 102 2.15 10.88 11.42
C GLY A 102 1.24 11.60 12.41
N ASP A 103 0.20 12.27 11.90
CA ASP A 103 -0.78 12.99 12.73
C ASP A 103 -1.64 12.04 13.56
N ASP A 104 -1.86 10.81 13.07
CA ASP A 104 -2.64 9.79 13.78
C ASP A 104 -1.86 9.18 14.96
N LEU A 105 -0.53 9.35 15.03
CA LEU A 105 0.30 8.76 16.07
C LEU A 105 -0.04 9.27 17.47
N GLN A 106 -0.60 10.48 17.57
CA GLN A 106 -1.05 11.05 18.82
C GLN A 106 -2.23 10.28 19.43
N LEU A 107 -2.99 9.56 18.59
CA LEU A 107 -4.13 8.73 18.99
C LEU A 107 -3.72 7.31 19.41
N ILE A 108 -2.45 6.93 19.18
CA ILE A 108 -1.95 5.58 19.42
C ILE A 108 -1.25 5.53 20.79
N PRO A 109 -1.64 4.60 21.68
CA PRO A 109 -0.97 4.43 22.96
C PRO A 109 0.53 4.15 22.80
N VAL A 110 1.35 4.76 23.66
CA VAL A 110 2.82 4.65 23.59
C VAL A 110 3.27 3.19 23.74
N GLU A 111 2.52 2.37 24.48
CA GLU A 111 2.76 0.95 24.70
C GLU A 111 2.59 0.11 23.41
N SER A 112 1.87 0.65 22.43
CA SER A 112 1.72 0.03 21.10
C SER A 112 2.84 0.41 20.14
N MET A 113 3.71 1.35 20.52
CA MET A 113 4.84 1.77 19.71
C MET A 113 6.02 0.84 19.91
N ALA A 114 6.71 0.52 18.82
CA ALA A 114 7.96 -0.26 18.85
C ALA A 114 9.12 0.59 18.33
N PRO A 115 10.32 0.48 18.92
CA PRO A 115 11.50 1.15 18.40
C PRO A 115 11.88 0.60 17.02
N LEU A 116 12.37 1.48 16.14
CA LEU A 116 12.85 1.09 14.82
C LEU A 116 14.07 0.17 14.96
N LYS A 117 14.06 -0.93 14.21
CA LYS A 117 15.19 -1.87 14.14
C LYS A 117 16.25 -1.33 13.16
N PRO A 118 17.50 -1.81 13.22
CA PRO A 118 18.54 -1.41 12.27
C PRO A 118 18.14 -1.57 10.79
N LYS A 119 17.37 -2.62 10.48
CA LYS A 119 16.83 -2.85 9.12
C LYS A 119 15.84 -1.75 8.70
N ASP A 120 14.99 -1.29 9.60
CA ASP A 120 14.02 -0.22 9.31
C ASP A 120 14.75 1.08 8.99
N LEU A 121 15.81 1.39 9.74
CA LEU A 121 16.67 2.55 9.49
C LEU A 121 17.37 2.48 8.13
N GLN A 122 17.81 1.28 7.70
CA GLN A 122 18.39 1.10 6.36
C GLN A 122 17.35 1.37 5.27
N ILE A 123 16.14 0.84 5.41
CA ILE A 123 15.04 1.08 4.46
C ILE A 123 14.71 2.58 4.40
N ALA A 124 14.60 3.24 5.56
CA ALA A 124 14.33 4.67 5.63
C ALA A 124 15.40 5.50 4.91
N LYS A 125 16.69 5.20 5.13
CA LYS A 125 17.80 5.86 4.43
C LYS A 125 17.72 5.68 2.92
N SER A 126 17.41 4.48 2.45
CA SER A 126 17.22 4.21 1.02
C SER A 126 16.02 4.96 0.44
N LEU A 127 14.90 5.06 1.17
CA LEU A 127 13.72 5.79 0.70
C LEU A 127 13.96 7.31 0.59
N ILE A 128 14.69 7.88 1.55
CA ILE A 128 15.04 9.31 1.55
C ILE A 128 15.98 9.64 0.39
N SER A 129 16.97 8.79 0.11
CA SER A 129 17.94 9.04 -0.97
C SER A 129 17.30 9.05 -2.36
N LEU A 130 16.19 8.33 -2.53
CA LEU A 130 15.49 8.23 -3.81
C LEU A 130 14.72 9.50 -4.19
N LYS A 131 14.58 10.50 -3.30
CA LYS A 131 13.75 11.72 -3.50
C LYS A 131 12.32 11.42 -3.97
N ILE A 132 11.82 10.22 -3.67
CA ILE A 132 10.51 9.72 -4.08
C ILE A 132 9.37 10.31 -3.21
N LEU A 133 9.72 10.84 -2.04
CA LEU A 133 8.80 11.42 -1.08
C LEU A 133 8.81 12.95 -1.25
N PRO A 134 7.66 13.60 -1.46
CA PRO A 134 7.58 15.04 -1.27
C PRO A 134 7.90 15.30 0.21
N VAL A 135 8.94 16.09 0.45
CA VAL A 135 9.22 16.67 1.77
C VAL A 135 8.12 17.66 2.10
#